data_AF-A0A2K5DWA9-F1
#
_entry.id   AF-A0A2K5DWA9-F1
#
_cell.length_a   1.000
_cell.length_b   1.000
_cell.length_c   1.000
_cell.angle_alpha   90.00
_cell.angle_beta   90.00
_cell.angle_gamma   90.00
#
_symmetry.space_group_name_H-M   'P 1'
#
loop_
_entity.id
_entity.type
_entity.pdbx_description
1 polymer ?
#
loop_
_entity_poly.entity_id
_entity_poly.type
_entity_poly.pdbx_seq_one_letter_code
_entity_poly.pdbx_strand_id
1 'polypeptide(L)' 'MEMGRRIHLELWNRTPSDVKELVLDNSRSNEGKLEGLTDEFEELEFLSTINVGLTSIANLPKLNKLKKLELSNNRCIILN' A
#
# COMPACT_ATOMS: atom_id res chain seq x y z
N MET A 1 -0.63 9.45 10.40
CA MET A 1 -1.30 10.11 9.25
C MET A 1 -2.11 9.06 8.51
N GLU A 2 -3.32 9.36 8.05
CA GLU A 2 -4.14 8.38 7.30
C GLU A 2 -3.44 7.91 6.02
N MET A 3 -3.61 6.63 5.68
CA MET A 3 -3.00 6.01 4.50
C MET A 3 -3.36 6.73 3.20
N GLY A 4 -4.63 7.04 2.97
CA GLY A 4 -5.04 7.79 1.77
C GLY A 4 -4.37 9.16 1.66
N ARG A 5 -4.17 9.86 2.79
CA ARG A 5 -3.42 11.12 2.82
C ARG A 5 -1.93 10.91 2.55
N ARG A 6 -1.34 9.80 3.02
CA ARG A 6 0.04 9.44 2.70
C ARG A 6 0.21 9.23 1.19
N ILE A 7 -0.69 8.47 0.56
CA ILE A 7 -0.67 8.22 -0.89
C ILE A 7 -0.69 9.54 -1.65
N HIS A 8 -1.61 10.46 -1.32
CA HIS A 8 -1.66 11.77 -1.97
C HIS A 8 -0.33 12.54 -1.90
N LEU A 9 0.37 12.48 -0.77
CA LEU A 9 1.67 13.12 -0.59
C LEU A 9 2.79 12.41 -1.36
N GLU A 10 2.78 11.07 -1.41
CA GLU A 10 3.77 10.29 -2.15
C GLU A 10 3.62 10.46 -3.67
N LEU A 11 2.40 10.66 -4.18
CA LEU A 11 2.17 10.91 -5.60
C LEU A 11 2.84 12.21 -6.06
N TRP A 12 2.77 13.28 -5.26
CA TRP A 12 3.43 14.57 -5.51
C TRP A 12 3.31 15.05 -6.98
N ASN A 13 2.09 15.12 -7.49
CA ASN A 13 1.70 15.46 -8.88
C ASN A 13 1.94 14.39 -9.96
N ARG A 14 2.39 13.19 -9.59
CA ARG A 14 2.41 12.03 -10.49
C ARG A 14 1.04 11.38 -10.56
N THR A 15 0.73 10.80 -11.71
CA THR A 15 -0.39 9.86 -11.83
C THR A 15 -0.02 8.53 -11.15
N PRO A 16 -1.00 7.79 -10.60
CA PRO A 16 -0.74 6.46 -10.03
C PRO A 16 -0.03 5.50 -11.00
N SER A 17 -0.33 5.61 -12.29
CA SER A 17 0.27 4.79 -13.36
C SER A 17 1.78 4.98 -13.49
N ASP A 18 2.33 6.12 -13.08
CA ASP A 18 3.76 6.42 -13.23
C ASP A 18 4.60 6.02 -12.00
N VAL A 19 3.95 5.51 -10.95
CA VAL A 19 4.60 5.20 -9.67
C VAL A 19 5.10 3.76 -9.63
N LYS A 20 6.41 3.62 -9.52
CA LYS A 20 7.10 2.32 -9.39
C LYS A 20 7.31 1.86 -7.95
N GLU A 21 7.41 2.82 -7.04
CA GLU A 21 7.69 2.56 -5.63
C GLU A 21 6.78 3.42 -4.76
N LEU A 22 6.15 2.79 -3.76
CA LEU A 22 5.25 3.47 -2.84
C LEU A 22 5.53 3.04 -1.40
N VAL A 23 5.90 4.01 -0.55
CA VAL A 23 6.23 3.78 0.86
C VAL A 23 5.17 4.41 1.74
N LEU A 24 4.38 3.57 2.40
CA LEU A 24 3.26 3.96 3.25
C LEU A 24 3.54 3.72 4.74
N ASP A 25 4.80 3.49 5.10
CA ASP A 25 5.21 3.14 6.44
C ASP A 25 4.74 4.16 7.48
N ASN A 26 4.32 3.65 8.64
CA ASN A 26 3.81 4.44 9.77
C ASN A 26 2.59 5.33 9.44
N SER A 27 1.95 5.12 8.28
CA SER A 27 0.60 5.61 8.03
C SER A 27 -0.41 4.82 8.87
N ARG A 28 -1.69 5.22 8.86
CA ARG A 28 -2.76 4.54 9.58
C ARG A 28 -3.72 3.93 8.58
N SER A 29 -3.87 2.61 8.62
CA SER A 29 -4.93 1.88 7.92
C SER A 29 -6.28 2.17 8.57
N ASN A 30 -7.34 2.25 7.77
CA ASN A 30 -8.70 2.30 8.29
C ASN A 30 -9.21 0.86 8.55
N GLU A 31 -9.66 0.58 9.77
CA GLU A 31 -10.13 -0.75 10.20
C GLU A 31 -9.18 -1.92 9.87
N GLY A 32 -7.87 -1.68 9.80
CA GLY A 32 -6.88 -2.70 9.45
C GLY A 32 -6.89 -3.13 7.98
N LYS A 33 -7.46 -2.32 7.08
CA LYS A 33 -7.54 -2.55 5.63
C LYS A 33 -6.71 -1.51 4.85
N LEU A 34 -6.33 -1.87 3.62
CA LEU A 34 -5.70 -0.95 2.69
C LEU A 34 -6.71 0.12 2.25
N GLU A 35 -6.26 1.36 2.04
CA GLU A 35 -7.09 2.47 1.59
C GLU A 35 -6.34 3.30 0.54
N GLY A 36 -7.03 3.68 -0.54
CA GLY A 36 -6.49 4.54 -1.60
C GLY A 36 -5.54 3.85 -2.59
N LEU A 37 -5.31 2.53 -2.44
CA LEU A 37 -4.68 1.71 -3.47
C LEU A 37 -5.74 1.19 -4.44
N THR A 38 -5.51 1.40 -5.73
CA THR A 38 -6.36 0.95 -6.85
C THR A 38 -5.52 0.14 -7.84
N ASP A 39 -6.15 -0.44 -8.85
CA ASP A 39 -5.49 -1.08 -9.99
C ASP A 39 -4.84 -0.06 -10.96
N GLU A 40 -5.04 1.24 -10.76
CA GLU A 40 -4.38 2.32 -11.52
C GLU A 40 -2.86 2.40 -11.27
N PHE A 41 -2.36 1.74 -10.21
CA PHE A 41 -0.93 1.62 -9.91
C PHE A 41 -0.27 0.55 -10.80
N GLU A 42 -0.43 0.68 -12.11
CA GLU A 42 -0.06 -0.33 -13.12
C GLU A 42 1.44 -0.64 -13.16
N GLU A 43 2.29 0.37 -12.92
CA GLU A 43 3.76 0.27 -12.93
C GLU A 43 4.38 -0.04 -11.56
N LEU A 44 3.56 -0.26 -10.52
CA LEU A 44 4.05 -0.43 -9.16
C LEU A 44 4.83 -1.73 -9.00
N GLU A 45 6.12 -1.63 -8.66
CA GLU A 45 7.02 -2.76 -8.47
C GLU A 45 7.32 -3.02 -6.98
N PHE A 46 7.28 -1.98 -6.16
CA PHE A 46 7.55 -2.04 -4.73
C PHE A 46 6.48 -1.33 -3.90
N LEU A 47 5.91 -2.04 -2.92
CA LEU A 47 4.98 -1.49 -1.94
C LEU A 47 5.46 -1.80 -0.52
N SER A 48 5.66 -0.76 0.29
CA SER A 48 5.94 -0.89 1.72
C SER A 48 4.78 -0.36 2.56
N THR A 49 4.32 -1.18 3.49
CA THR A 49 3.23 -0.84 4.43
C THR A 49 3.62 -1.27 5.85
N ILE A 50 4.81 -0.89 6.30
CA ILE A 50 5.32 -1.30 7.61
C ILE A 50 4.64 -0.50 8.73
N ASN A 51 4.24 -1.19 9.80
CA ASN A 51 3.68 -0.57 11.00
C ASN A 51 2.47 0.35 10.70
N VAL A 52 1.56 -0.10 9.82
CA VAL A 52 0.37 0.69 9.45
C VAL A 52 -0.90 0.24 10.15
N GLY A 53 -0.85 -0.88 10.88
CA GLY A 53 -1.97 -1.43 11.65
C GLY A 53 -2.85 -2.43 10.89
N LEU A 54 -2.41 -2.93 9.72
CA LEU A 54 -3.16 -3.88 8.91
C LEU A 54 -3.49 -5.17 9.69
N THR A 55 -4.70 -5.66 9.49
CA THR A 55 -5.19 -6.97 9.98
C THR A 55 -5.57 -7.89 8.82
N SER A 56 -5.79 -7.34 7.62
CA SER A 56 -6.05 -8.10 6.40
C SER A 56 -5.44 -7.41 5.17
N ILE A 57 -5.08 -8.21 4.16
CA ILE A 57 -4.71 -7.75 2.81
C ILE A 57 -5.74 -8.19 1.75
N ALA A 58 -6.93 -8.64 2.17
CA ALA A 58 -7.94 -9.18 1.27
C ALA A 58 -8.44 -8.17 0.21
N ASN A 59 -8.29 -6.86 0.47
CA ASN A 59 -8.66 -5.80 -0.45
C ASN A 59 -7.46 -5.21 -1.22
N LEU A 60 -6.33 -5.92 -1.27
CA LEU A 60 -5.21 -5.52 -2.13
C LEU A 60 -5.66 -5.60 -3.61
N PRO A 61 -5.58 -4.49 -4.38
CA PRO A 61 -5.92 -4.52 -5.79
C PRO A 61 -4.94 -5.40 -6.59
N LYS A 62 -5.31 -5.70 -7.83
CA LYS A 62 -4.43 -6.44 -8.75
C LYS A 62 -3.26 -5.55 -9.18
N LEU A 63 -2.07 -5.82 -8.67
CA LEU A 63 -0.84 -5.10 -8.97
C LEU A 63 0.11 -5.99 -9.79
N ASN A 64 -0.09 -6.03 -11.11
CA ASN A 64 0.55 -7.02 -12.00
C ASN A 64 2.08 -6.95 -12.04
N LYS A 65 2.65 -5.78 -11.78
CA LYS A 65 4.10 -5.56 -11.80
C LYS A 65 4.74 -5.60 -10.41
N LEU A 66 3.96 -5.87 -9.36
CA LEU A 66 4.47 -5.88 -7.99
C LEU A 66 5.46 -7.03 -7.80
N LYS A 67 6.72 -6.69 -7.52
CA LYS A 67 7.82 -7.64 -7.29
C LYS A 67 8.07 -7.85 -5.82
N LYS A 68 7.77 -6.85 -4.98
CA LYS A 68 8.07 -6.87 -3.55
C LYS A 68 7.00 -6.15 -2.74
N LEU A 69 6.55 -6.81 -1.68
CA LEU A 69 5.57 -6.31 -0.71
C LEU A 69 6.14 -6.46 0.70
N GLU A 70 6.25 -5.35 1.44
CA GLU A 70 6.69 -5.34 2.84
C GLU A 70 5.52 -5.08 3.80
N LEU A 71 5.26 -6.05 4.67
CA LEU A 71 4.13 -6.06 5.62
C LEU A 71 4.58 -6.13 7.09
N SER A 72 5.86 -5.91 7.39
CA SER A 72 6.41 -6.04 8.74
C SER A 72 5.67 -5.17 9.75
N ASN A 73 5.63 -5.61 11.02
CA ASN A 73 4.98 -4.91 12.13
C ASN A 73 3.47 -4.64 11.92
N ASN A 74 2.79 -5.50 11.15
CA ASN A 74 1.33 -5.56 11.10
C ASN A 74 0.80 -6.79 11.86
N ARG A 75 -0.53 -6.90 11.94
CA ARG A 75 -1.25 -8.00 12.60
C ARG A 75 -1.86 -9.00 11.61
N CYS A 76 -1.60 -8.83 10.31
CA CYS A 76 -2.05 -9.76 9.28
C CYS A 76 -1.45 -11.15 9.53
N ILE A 77 -2.32 -12.16 9.60
CA ILE A 77 -1.91 -13.56 9.50
C ILE A 77 -1.83 -13.87 8.01
N ILE A 78 -0.61 -13.98 7.48
CA ILE A 78 -0.42 -14.59 6.16
C ILE A 78 -0.58 -16.09 6.38
N LEU A 79 -1.71 -16.66 5.94
CA LEU A 79 -1.85 -18.10 5.84
C LEU A 79 -0.91 -18.55 4.71
N ASN A 80 0.13 -19.30 5.06
CA ASN A 80 1.03 -19.94 4.10
C ASN A 80 0.31 -21.04 3.32
#